data_AF-A0A6L8HB84-F1
#
_entry.id   AF-A0A6L8HB84-F1
#
_cell.length_a   1.000
_cell.length_b   1.000
_cell.length_c   1.000
_cell.angle_alpha   90.00
_cell.angle_beta   90.00
_cell.angle_gamma   90.00
#
_symmetry.space_group_name_H-M   'P 1'
#
loop_
_entity.id
_entity.type
_entity.pdbx_description
1 polymer ?
#
loop_
_entity_poly.entity_id
_entity_poly.type
_entity_poly.pdbx_seq_one_letter_code
_entity_poly.pdbx_strand_id
1 'polypeptide(L)'
;MEQALDRARSRAEAIGAELWGGVQDGRIAFHAIADARYADELAWVVRLLAGEPEAIGAGGAIAREHARLDQLAETPRGRLVLEMEGRVLGGGGGALPVPAVDDVRDMWRRSHARDRLRILVLGDLPLHWVFSDLSRIGAPPGPPAGAPFMPPPRTLSFPESPLYTWSAAAFSLGPAHDPAVLAAAAALRVGLVRSEMPNAAVNMVEGPNDRSGWLGITVRAARRRDADAAMASALALMTEEGLDAWWTMGAATARSDFMAAASTPAGWLALSDRYHAPGGGTNARTALERLTTLRRQDLAPVLEQFQATLFRPGIDR
;
A
#
# COMPACT_ATOMS: atom_id res chain seq x y z
N MET A 1 7.21 12.33 6.66
CA MET A 1 5.78 12.12 6.98
C MET A 1 5.48 12.50 8.42
N GLU A 2 6.08 11.83 9.41
CA GLU A 2 5.84 12.14 10.83
C GLU A 2 6.01 13.61 11.18
N GLN A 3 7.07 14.26 10.71
CA GLN A 3 7.28 15.68 10.96
C GLN A 3 6.15 16.58 10.40
N ALA A 4 5.58 16.22 9.25
CA ALA A 4 4.45 16.95 8.70
C ALA A 4 3.20 16.79 9.58
N LEU A 5 2.96 15.57 10.08
CA LEU A 5 1.90 15.28 11.05
C LEU A 5 2.11 16.06 12.35
N ASP A 6 3.33 16.06 12.91
CA ASP A 6 3.65 16.74 14.17
C ASP A 6 3.41 18.26 14.07
N ARG A 7 3.79 18.90 12.96
CA ARG A 7 3.51 20.33 12.74
C ARG A 7 2.02 20.65 12.62
N ALA A 8 1.28 19.78 11.92
CA ALA A 8 -0.14 19.97 11.70
C ALA A 8 -0.99 19.63 12.94
N ARG A 9 -0.47 18.78 13.84
CA ARG A 9 -1.20 18.22 14.98
C ARG A 9 -1.80 19.28 15.90
N SER A 10 -1.00 20.25 16.36
CA SER A 10 -1.48 21.30 17.27
C SER A 10 -2.65 22.09 16.66
N ARG A 11 -2.60 22.34 15.35
CA ARG A 11 -3.68 23.06 14.64
C ARG A 11 -4.90 22.17 14.42
N ALA A 12 -4.69 20.89 14.10
CA ALA A 12 -5.77 19.91 13.96
C ALA A 12 -6.53 19.71 15.29
N GLU A 13 -5.81 19.56 16.40
CA GLU A 13 -6.41 19.42 17.74
C GLU A 13 -7.27 20.65 18.12
N ALA A 14 -6.82 21.86 17.76
CA ALA A 14 -7.54 23.10 18.05
C ALA A 14 -8.93 23.20 17.38
N ILE A 15 -9.13 22.47 16.27
CA ILE A 15 -10.42 22.43 15.55
C ILE A 15 -11.14 21.08 15.72
N GLY A 16 -10.62 20.20 16.58
CA GLY A 16 -11.14 18.84 16.74
C GLY A 16 -11.01 17.98 15.49
N ALA A 17 -10.03 18.26 14.64
CA ALA A 17 -9.78 17.48 13.44
C ALA A 17 -9.03 16.19 13.75
N GLU A 18 -9.44 15.11 13.11
CA GLU A 18 -8.67 13.87 13.07
C GLU A 18 -7.63 13.96 11.96
N LEU A 19 -6.39 13.58 12.28
CA LEU A 19 -5.25 13.69 11.38
C LEU A 19 -4.44 12.39 11.38
N TRP A 20 -4.19 11.85 10.19
CA TRP A 20 -3.27 10.73 10.00
C TRP A 20 -2.61 10.78 8.63
N GLY A 21 -1.55 10.01 8.46
CA GLY A 21 -0.84 9.90 7.19
C GLY A 21 -0.07 8.59 7.10
N GLY A 22 0.17 8.16 5.87
CA GLY A 22 0.86 6.92 5.56
C GLY A 22 1.55 6.98 4.21
N VAL A 23 2.46 6.04 3.98
CA VAL A 23 2.84 5.68 2.61
C VAL A 23 1.85 4.64 2.13
N GLN A 24 1.13 4.93 1.06
CA GLN A 24 0.14 4.04 0.44
C GLN A 24 0.45 3.97 -1.04
N ASP A 25 0.63 2.76 -1.57
CA ASP A 25 0.74 2.54 -3.02
C ASP A 25 1.86 3.40 -3.66
N GLY A 26 3.00 3.54 -2.96
CA GLY A 26 4.14 4.37 -3.38
C GLY A 26 3.96 5.89 -3.23
N ARG A 27 2.85 6.34 -2.66
CA ARG A 27 2.50 7.76 -2.44
C ARG A 27 2.53 8.11 -0.97
N ILE A 28 2.80 9.37 -0.66
CA ILE A 28 2.60 9.92 0.68
C ILE A 28 1.17 10.45 0.73
N ALA A 29 0.33 9.82 1.53
CA ALA A 29 -1.07 10.21 1.72
C ALA A 29 -1.25 10.84 3.10
N PHE A 30 -1.93 11.98 3.14
CA PHE A 30 -2.37 12.63 4.36
C PHE A 30 -3.89 12.76 4.35
N HIS A 31 -4.49 12.52 5.50
CA HIS A 31 -5.93 12.64 5.71
C HIS A 31 -6.17 13.58 6.88
N ALA A 32 -7.09 14.52 6.68
CA ALA A 32 -7.57 15.42 7.70
C ALA A 32 -9.10 15.49 7.62
N ILE A 33 -9.79 15.20 8.72
CA ILE A 33 -11.25 15.20 8.80
C ILE A 33 -11.67 16.17 9.91
N ALA A 34 -12.58 17.09 9.60
CA ALA A 34 -13.11 18.07 10.53
C ALA A 34 -14.57 18.41 10.19
N ASP A 35 -15.23 19.14 11.09
CA ASP A 35 -16.51 19.79 10.78
C ASP A 35 -16.34 20.80 9.63
N ALA A 36 -17.28 20.82 8.69
CA ALA A 36 -17.24 21.69 7.52
C ALA A 36 -17.15 23.19 7.86
N ARG A 37 -17.61 23.60 9.05
CA ARG A 37 -17.48 24.99 9.54
C ARG A 37 -16.02 25.44 9.72
N TYR A 38 -15.08 24.50 9.84
CA TYR A 38 -13.64 24.77 9.99
C TYR A 38 -12.88 24.58 8.68
N ALA A 39 -13.54 24.76 7.54
CA ALA A 39 -12.91 24.58 6.23
C ALA A 39 -11.63 25.41 6.09
N ASP A 40 -11.65 26.71 6.42
CA ASP A 40 -10.48 27.59 6.35
C ASP A 40 -9.30 27.07 7.17
N GLU A 41 -9.57 26.62 8.40
CA GLU A 41 -8.56 26.03 9.26
C GLU A 41 -8.06 24.68 8.75
N LEU A 42 -8.93 23.88 8.13
CA LEU A 42 -8.55 22.61 7.50
C LEU A 42 -7.63 22.84 6.30
N ALA A 43 -7.86 23.88 5.48
CA ALA A 43 -6.91 24.27 4.42
C ALA A 43 -5.54 24.64 4.99
N TRP A 44 -5.51 25.31 6.14
CA TRP A 44 -4.26 25.60 6.83
C TRP A 44 -3.58 24.31 7.33
N VAL A 45 -4.32 23.38 7.92
CA VAL A 45 -3.79 22.05 8.29
C VAL A 45 -3.16 21.37 7.06
N VAL A 46 -3.84 21.37 5.90
CA VAL A 46 -3.31 20.78 4.65
C VAL A 46 -2.05 21.53 4.16
N ARG A 47 -1.97 22.86 4.30
CA ARG A 47 -0.75 23.64 3.99
C ARG A 47 0.43 23.23 4.87
N LEU A 48 0.19 23.00 6.16
CA LEU A 48 1.22 22.51 7.09
C LEU A 48 1.67 21.09 6.74
N LEU A 49 0.74 20.24 6.31
CA LEU A 49 1.05 18.88 5.86
C LEU A 49 1.88 18.88 4.57
N ALA A 50 1.63 19.78 3.63
CA ALA A 50 2.39 19.85 2.37
C ALA A 50 3.69 20.67 2.47
N GLY A 51 3.84 21.48 3.52
CA GLY A 51 5.01 22.35 3.71
C GLY A 51 6.32 21.58 3.82
N GLU A 52 7.42 22.16 3.36
CA GLU A 52 8.74 21.52 3.40
C GLU A 52 9.18 21.21 4.83
N PRO A 53 9.72 20.02 5.13
CA PRO A 53 10.21 19.66 6.47
C PRO A 53 11.29 20.62 6.98
N GLU A 54 11.22 20.98 8.26
CA GLU A 54 12.23 21.81 8.92
C GLU A 54 13.46 20.96 9.27
N ALA A 55 14.64 21.58 9.37
CA ALA A 55 15.83 20.86 9.83
C ALA A 55 15.71 20.39 11.29
N ILE A 56 14.97 21.14 12.12
CA ILE A 56 14.71 20.83 13.52
C ILE A 56 13.63 19.73 13.59
N GLY A 57 13.92 18.64 14.31
CA GLY A 57 13.01 17.50 14.49
C GLY A 57 13.14 16.37 13.46
N ALA A 58 13.85 16.59 12.34
CA ALA A 58 14.08 15.55 11.33
C ALA A 58 14.82 14.32 11.90
N GLY A 59 15.87 14.53 12.71
CA GLY A 59 16.60 13.44 13.35
C GLY A 59 15.73 12.58 14.29
N GLY A 60 14.79 13.19 15.02
CA GLY A 60 13.85 12.46 15.88
C GLY A 60 12.84 11.65 15.08
N ALA A 61 12.30 12.19 13.99
CA ALA A 61 11.41 11.47 13.09
C ALA A 61 12.11 10.28 12.39
N ILE A 62 13.37 10.47 11.97
CA ILE A 62 14.17 9.39 11.40
C ILE A 62 14.39 8.28 12.44
N ALA A 63 14.80 8.62 13.67
CA ALA A 63 15.01 7.64 14.73
C ALA A 63 13.75 6.83 15.08
N ARG A 64 12.57 7.45 15.10
CA ARG A 64 11.30 6.76 15.36
C ARG A 64 10.91 5.82 14.22
N GLU A 65 11.06 6.25 12.98
CA GLU A 65 10.79 5.38 11.83
C GLU A 65 11.74 4.18 11.82
N HIS A 66 13.02 4.38 12.16
CA HIS A 66 13.96 3.29 12.36
C HIS A 66 13.50 2.31 13.46
N ALA A 67 13.14 2.82 14.63
CA ALA A 67 12.64 1.98 15.72
C ALA A 67 11.37 1.21 15.32
N ARG A 68 10.47 1.82 14.56
CA ARG A 68 9.26 1.17 14.02
C ARG A 68 9.60 0.04 13.05
N LEU A 69 10.57 0.26 12.17
CA LEU A 69 11.01 -0.74 11.20
C LEU A 69 11.76 -1.89 11.89
N ASP A 70 12.59 -1.58 12.88
CA ASP A 70 13.24 -2.59 13.72
C ASP A 70 12.20 -3.45 14.44
N GLN A 71 11.18 -2.82 15.05
CA GLN A 71 10.07 -3.52 15.69
C GLN A 71 9.26 -4.38 14.71
N LEU A 72 8.98 -3.87 13.51
CA LEU A 72 8.30 -4.65 12.48
C LEU A 72 9.14 -5.87 12.08
N ALA A 73 10.46 -5.68 11.99
CA ALA A 73 11.42 -6.74 11.76
C ALA A 73 11.59 -7.71 12.94
N GLU A 74 11.06 -7.45 14.14
CA GLU A 74 11.08 -8.46 15.22
C GLU A 74 10.16 -9.65 14.89
N THR A 75 9.16 -9.45 14.04
CA THR A 75 8.22 -10.50 13.63
C THR A 75 8.57 -11.07 12.25
N PRO A 76 8.47 -12.39 12.04
CA PRO A 76 8.71 -12.97 10.72
C PRO A 76 7.75 -12.46 9.63
N ARG A 77 6.50 -12.16 10.01
CA ARG A 77 5.52 -11.52 9.11
C ARG A 77 5.97 -10.12 8.70
N GLY A 78 6.39 -9.29 9.66
CA GLY A 78 6.85 -7.94 9.38
C GLY A 78 8.13 -7.92 8.56
N ARG A 79 9.07 -8.85 8.78
CA ARG A 79 10.25 -9.02 7.91
C ARG A 79 9.90 -9.36 6.46
N LEU A 80 8.93 -10.25 6.21
CA LEU A 80 8.51 -10.52 4.84
C LEU A 80 7.91 -9.27 4.20
N VAL A 81 7.03 -8.55 4.92
CA VAL A 81 6.45 -7.30 4.39
C VAL A 81 7.56 -6.33 4.00
N LEU A 82 8.56 -6.14 4.85
CA LEU A 82 9.72 -5.30 4.57
C LEU A 82 10.56 -5.80 3.38
N GLU A 83 10.67 -7.11 3.17
CA GLU A 83 11.38 -7.66 2.00
C GLU A 83 10.57 -7.51 0.71
N MET A 84 9.26 -7.77 0.77
CA MET A 84 8.37 -7.56 -0.37
C MET A 84 8.42 -6.09 -0.77
N GLU A 85 8.23 -5.18 0.19
CA GLU A 85 8.36 -3.74 -0.01
C GLU A 85 9.77 -3.38 -0.51
N GLY A 86 10.81 -3.94 0.09
CA GLY A 86 12.20 -3.75 -0.33
C GLY A 86 12.44 -4.16 -1.79
N ARG A 87 11.97 -5.31 -2.24
CA ARG A 87 12.12 -5.75 -3.65
C ARG A 87 11.29 -4.92 -4.61
N VAL A 88 10.09 -4.56 -4.18
CA VAL A 88 9.14 -3.73 -4.91
C VAL A 88 9.65 -2.28 -5.05
N LEU A 89 10.35 -1.77 -4.04
CA LEU A 89 11.05 -0.47 -4.02
C LEU A 89 12.52 -0.55 -4.49
N GLY A 90 13.01 -1.76 -4.79
CA GLY A 90 14.43 -2.08 -5.05
C GLY A 90 15.39 -1.84 -3.86
N GLY A 91 14.92 -1.54 -2.65
CA GLY A 91 15.71 -1.42 -1.43
C GLY A 91 16.11 -2.78 -0.83
N GLY A 92 17.41 -3.08 -0.85
CA GLY A 92 18.00 -4.25 -0.19
C GLY A 92 18.14 -4.07 1.33
N GLY A 93 17.90 -5.14 2.09
CA GLY A 93 17.87 -5.18 3.56
C GLY A 93 19.22 -5.10 4.27
N GLY A 94 19.90 -3.96 4.14
CA GLY A 94 20.73 -3.42 5.22
C GLY A 94 19.91 -2.45 6.06
N ALA A 95 20.39 -2.08 7.25
CA ALA A 95 19.85 -0.93 7.98
C ALA A 95 19.68 0.22 6.98
N LEU A 96 18.45 0.73 6.82
CA LEU A 96 18.18 1.81 5.88
C LEU A 96 19.23 2.89 6.11
N PRO A 97 19.97 3.34 5.09
CA PRO A 97 20.89 4.44 5.28
C PRO A 97 20.06 5.60 5.83
N VAL A 98 20.47 6.15 6.98
CA VAL A 98 19.85 7.33 7.57
C VAL A 98 19.91 8.41 6.50
N PRO A 99 18.78 8.81 5.88
CA PRO A 99 18.82 9.77 4.80
C PRO A 99 19.30 11.10 5.38
N ALA A 100 20.18 11.80 4.66
CA ALA A 100 20.56 13.14 5.09
C ALA A 100 19.31 14.03 5.09
N VAL A 101 19.27 15.03 5.98
CA VAL A 101 18.14 15.97 6.04
C VAL A 101 17.88 16.62 4.68
N ASP A 102 18.94 16.91 3.92
CA ASP A 102 18.83 17.47 2.57
C ASP A 102 18.23 16.48 1.57
N ASP A 103 18.54 15.19 1.65
CA ASP A 103 17.91 14.16 0.81
C ASP A 103 16.40 14.08 1.06
N VAL A 104 16.00 14.17 2.33
CA VAL A 104 14.58 14.19 2.74
C VAL A 104 13.88 15.44 2.22
N ARG A 105 14.52 16.60 2.28
CA ARG A 105 13.97 17.87 1.77
C ARG A 105 13.84 17.86 0.25
N ASP A 106 14.84 17.35 -0.46
CA ASP A 106 14.80 17.23 -1.91
C ASP A 106 13.75 16.21 -2.37
N MET A 107 13.66 15.06 -1.71
CA MET A 107 12.56 14.12 -1.92
C MET A 107 11.22 14.81 -1.67
N TRP A 108 11.09 15.59 -0.60
CA TRP A 108 9.85 16.28 -0.24
C TRP A 108 9.42 17.29 -1.29
N ARG A 109 10.35 18.15 -1.75
CA ARG A 109 10.08 19.11 -2.83
C ARG A 109 9.65 18.41 -4.12
N ARG A 110 10.26 17.26 -4.44
CA ARG A 110 9.88 16.45 -5.59
C ARG A 110 8.53 15.77 -5.43
N SER A 111 8.14 15.32 -4.24
CA SER A 111 6.86 14.63 -4.03
C SER A 111 5.69 15.59 -3.79
N HIS A 112 5.95 16.79 -3.26
CA HIS A 112 4.95 17.80 -2.91
C HIS A 112 4.97 19.03 -3.82
N ALA A 113 5.47 18.89 -5.05
CA ALA A 113 5.31 19.92 -6.07
C ALA A 113 3.83 20.05 -6.46
N ARG A 114 3.37 21.27 -6.79
CA ARG A 114 1.96 21.57 -7.10
C ARG A 114 1.36 20.69 -8.20
N ASP A 115 2.15 20.34 -9.20
CA ASP A 115 1.76 19.48 -10.32
C ASP A 115 1.73 17.99 -9.97
N ARG A 116 2.20 17.62 -8.77
CA ARG A 116 2.28 16.24 -8.26
C ARG A 116 1.39 16.01 -7.05
N LEU A 117 0.92 17.07 -6.40
CA LEU A 117 -0.08 17.01 -5.35
C LEU A 117 -1.46 16.73 -5.92
N ARG A 118 -2.19 15.85 -5.24
CA ARG A 118 -3.62 15.67 -5.44
C ARG A 118 -4.31 15.95 -4.13
N ILE A 119 -5.33 16.80 -4.19
CA ILE A 119 -6.15 17.13 -3.03
C ILE A 119 -7.56 16.65 -3.36
N LEU A 120 -8.01 15.65 -2.62
CA LEU A 120 -9.36 15.13 -2.72
C LEU A 120 -10.17 15.69 -1.56
N VAL A 121 -11.31 16.28 -1.89
CA VAL A 121 -12.21 16.90 -0.94
C VAL A 121 -13.54 16.15 -0.99
N LEU A 122 -14.02 15.72 0.17
CA LEU A 122 -15.34 15.13 0.33
C LEU A 122 -16.08 15.92 1.41
N GLY A 123 -17.10 16.66 1.00
CA GLY A 123 -17.91 17.48 1.90
C GLY A 123 -18.66 18.55 1.12
N ASP A 124 -19.63 19.18 1.79
CA ASP A 124 -20.33 20.35 1.28
C ASP A 124 -19.52 21.60 1.60
N LEU A 125 -18.53 21.89 0.74
CA LEU A 125 -17.63 23.03 0.89
C LEU A 125 -17.87 24.06 -0.22
N PRO A 126 -17.76 25.37 0.08
CA PRO A 126 -17.87 26.39 -0.96
C PRO A 126 -16.77 26.23 -2.02
N LEU A 127 -17.14 26.19 -3.31
CA LEU A 127 -16.18 26.00 -4.40
C LEU A 127 -15.08 27.06 -4.44
N HIS A 128 -15.40 28.31 -4.08
CA HIS A 128 -14.41 29.39 -4.06
C HIS A 128 -13.26 29.08 -3.10
N TRP A 129 -13.53 28.47 -1.95
CA TRP A 129 -12.53 28.01 -0.98
C TRP A 129 -11.60 26.94 -1.59
N VAL A 130 -12.17 25.95 -2.28
CA VAL A 130 -11.41 24.89 -2.96
C VAL A 130 -10.42 25.50 -3.97
N PHE A 131 -10.86 26.50 -4.72
CA PHE A 131 -10.03 27.11 -5.77
C PHE A 131 -9.07 28.19 -5.26
N SER A 132 -9.40 28.97 -4.24
CA SER A 132 -8.52 30.02 -3.70
C SER A 132 -7.42 29.47 -2.81
N ASP A 133 -7.75 28.51 -1.95
CA ASP A 133 -6.89 28.13 -0.83
C ASP A 133 -6.06 26.89 -1.10
N LEU A 134 -6.59 25.93 -1.88
CA LEU A 134 -5.90 24.68 -2.21
C LEU A 134 -5.01 24.78 -3.45
N SER A 135 -5.35 25.64 -4.41
CA SER A 135 -4.58 25.81 -5.66
C SER A 135 -3.13 26.32 -5.45
N ARG A 136 -2.84 26.87 -4.27
CA ARG A 136 -1.52 27.41 -3.91
C ARG A 136 -0.68 26.44 -3.08
N ILE A 137 -1.24 25.29 -2.70
CA ILE A 137 -0.59 24.30 -1.83
C ILE A 137 0.50 23.54 -2.59
N GLY A 138 1.65 23.34 -1.94
CA GLY A 138 2.79 22.64 -2.49
C GLY A 138 3.90 23.56 -3.02
N ALA A 139 5.06 22.96 -3.27
CA ALA A 139 6.20 23.63 -3.89
C ALA A 139 5.88 24.03 -5.34
N PRO A 140 6.59 25.03 -5.91
CA PRO A 140 6.47 25.35 -7.33
C PRO A 140 6.63 24.10 -8.22
N PRO A 141 6.03 24.07 -9.43
CA PRO A 141 6.17 22.94 -10.35
C PRO A 141 7.64 22.60 -10.56
N GLY A 142 7.96 21.31 -10.44
CA GLY A 142 9.32 20.80 -10.63
C GLY A 142 9.59 20.40 -12.08
N PRO A 143 10.84 20.02 -12.41
CA PRO A 143 11.11 19.31 -13.65
C PRO A 143 10.25 18.02 -13.71
N PRO A 144 9.95 17.49 -14.92
CA PRO A 144 9.19 16.25 -15.06
C PRO A 144 9.81 15.13 -14.22
N ALA A 145 8.97 14.24 -13.68
CA ALA A 145 9.46 13.13 -12.88
C ALA A 145 10.40 12.27 -13.74
N GLY A 146 11.66 12.15 -13.32
CA GLY A 146 12.58 11.17 -13.89
C GLY A 146 12.07 9.75 -13.67
N ALA A 147 12.61 8.79 -14.42
CA ALA A 147 12.34 7.38 -14.16
C ALA A 147 12.61 7.04 -12.68
N PRO A 148 11.76 6.24 -12.03
CA PRO A 148 11.94 5.88 -10.64
C PRO A 148 13.32 5.25 -10.44
N PHE A 149 14.04 5.71 -9.42
CA PHE A 149 15.34 5.14 -9.05
C PHE A 149 15.13 3.68 -8.60
N MET A 150 15.75 2.74 -9.31
CA MET A 150 15.76 1.31 -8.95
C MET A 150 17.15 0.94 -8.42
N PRO A 151 17.32 0.72 -7.12
CA PRO A 151 18.54 0.12 -6.60
C PRO A 151 18.65 -1.36 -7.03
N PRO A 152 19.86 -1.93 -7.11
CA PRO A 152 20.09 -3.30 -7.57
C PRO A 152 19.58 -4.33 -6.53
N PRO A 153 19.08 -5.51 -6.98
CA PRO A 153 18.57 -6.54 -6.10
C PRO A 153 19.69 -7.15 -5.24
N ARG A 154 19.38 -7.44 -3.96
CA ARG A 154 20.26 -8.16 -3.02
C ARG A 154 19.50 -9.31 -2.36
N THR A 155 20.20 -10.42 -2.13
CA THR A 155 19.68 -11.62 -1.45
C THR A 155 19.76 -11.44 0.07
N LEU A 156 18.70 -11.77 0.79
CA LEU A 156 18.66 -11.78 2.27
C LEU A 156 18.81 -13.22 2.79
N SER A 157 19.48 -13.39 3.92
CA SER A 157 19.49 -14.64 4.69
C SER A 157 18.78 -14.46 6.03
N PHE A 158 18.19 -15.53 6.53
CA PHE A 158 17.32 -15.54 7.71
C PHE A 158 18.08 -16.07 8.92
N PRO A 159 17.99 -15.43 10.10
CA PRO A 159 18.29 -16.14 11.33
C PRO A 159 17.18 -17.16 11.60
N GLU A 160 17.54 -18.41 11.84
CA GLU A 160 16.60 -19.46 12.22
C GLU A 160 15.87 -19.08 13.51
N SER A 161 14.53 -19.03 13.49
CA SER A 161 13.78 -19.02 14.73
C SER A 161 13.88 -20.40 15.37
N PRO A 162 14.23 -20.51 16.67
CA PRO A 162 14.36 -21.81 17.33
C PRO A 162 13.02 -22.55 17.49
N LEU A 163 11.88 -21.90 17.22
CA LEU A 163 10.54 -22.45 17.44
C LEU A 163 9.79 -22.80 16.16
N TYR A 164 10.04 -22.07 15.07
CA TYR A 164 9.25 -22.20 13.84
C TYR A 164 10.08 -21.95 12.59
N THR A 165 9.73 -22.65 11.52
CA THR A 165 10.21 -22.39 10.17
C THR A 165 9.14 -21.67 9.36
N TRP A 166 9.59 -20.79 8.47
CA TRP A 166 8.74 -20.03 7.56
C TRP A 166 9.04 -20.40 6.11
N SER A 167 7.99 -20.36 5.30
CA SER A 167 8.05 -20.41 3.85
C SER A 167 7.26 -19.23 3.31
N ALA A 168 7.77 -18.55 2.28
CA ALA A 168 7.13 -17.39 1.68
C ALA A 168 7.22 -17.49 0.16
N ALA A 169 6.27 -16.88 -0.53
CA ALA A 169 6.27 -16.74 -1.98
C ALA A 169 5.58 -15.44 -2.38
N ALA A 170 6.07 -14.78 -3.43
CA ALA A 170 5.51 -13.52 -3.89
C ALA A 170 5.43 -13.46 -5.42
N PHE A 171 4.38 -12.81 -5.94
CA PHE A 171 4.00 -12.84 -7.36
C PHE A 171 3.48 -11.48 -7.80
N SER A 172 3.67 -11.14 -9.07
CA SER A 172 2.93 -10.04 -9.68
C SER A 172 1.68 -10.59 -10.34
N LEU A 173 0.53 -9.97 -10.10
CA LEU A 173 -0.76 -10.39 -10.66
C LEU A 173 -1.26 -9.48 -11.78
N GLY A 174 -0.48 -8.48 -12.18
CA GLY A 174 -0.92 -7.39 -13.06
C GLY A 174 -1.16 -6.12 -12.25
N PRO A 175 -1.98 -5.16 -12.70
CA PRO A 175 -2.23 -3.91 -11.97
C PRO A 175 -2.95 -4.16 -10.63
N ALA A 176 -2.46 -3.56 -9.53
CA ALA A 176 -2.98 -3.75 -8.17
C ALA A 176 -4.46 -3.36 -8.03
N HIS A 177 -4.88 -2.39 -8.84
CA HIS A 177 -6.24 -1.88 -8.84
C HIS A 177 -7.18 -2.67 -9.76
N ASP A 178 -6.69 -3.66 -10.51
CA ASP A 178 -7.55 -4.46 -11.37
C ASP A 178 -8.57 -5.26 -10.53
N PRO A 179 -9.89 -5.11 -10.76
CA PRO A 179 -10.93 -5.94 -10.16
C PRO A 179 -10.63 -7.45 -10.18
N ALA A 180 -10.04 -7.95 -11.27
CA ALA A 180 -9.66 -9.35 -11.40
C ALA A 180 -8.57 -9.74 -10.39
N VAL A 181 -7.56 -8.88 -10.19
CA VAL A 181 -6.48 -9.08 -9.21
C VAL A 181 -7.01 -9.09 -7.79
N LEU A 182 -7.88 -8.14 -7.44
CA LEU A 182 -8.51 -8.08 -6.11
C LEU A 182 -9.36 -9.33 -5.82
N ALA A 183 -10.14 -9.78 -6.81
CA ALA A 183 -10.99 -10.95 -6.66
C ALA A 183 -10.17 -12.25 -6.57
N ALA A 184 -9.06 -12.37 -7.31
CA ALA A 184 -8.12 -13.49 -7.20
C ALA A 184 -7.44 -13.54 -5.81
N ALA A 185 -6.94 -12.39 -5.32
CA ALA A 185 -6.35 -12.30 -3.99
C ALA A 185 -7.37 -12.65 -2.89
N ALA A 186 -8.62 -12.23 -3.03
CA ALA A 186 -9.69 -12.58 -2.12
C ALA A 186 -10.08 -14.07 -2.20
N ALA A 187 -10.13 -14.67 -3.41
CA ALA A 187 -10.39 -16.09 -3.60
C ALA A 187 -9.32 -16.95 -2.90
N LEU A 188 -8.04 -16.57 -3.01
CA LEU A 188 -6.96 -17.25 -2.30
C LEU A 188 -7.13 -17.17 -0.78
N ARG A 189 -7.44 -15.98 -0.23
CA ARG A 189 -7.71 -15.81 1.22
C ARG A 189 -8.83 -16.73 1.68
N VAL A 190 -9.93 -16.80 0.92
CA VAL A 190 -11.04 -17.70 1.21
C VAL A 190 -10.59 -19.16 1.15
N GLY A 191 -9.85 -19.55 0.11
CA GLY A 191 -9.34 -20.91 -0.04
C GLY A 191 -8.47 -21.34 1.14
N LEU A 192 -7.53 -20.51 1.59
CA LEU A 192 -6.67 -20.82 2.74
C LEU A 192 -7.47 -21.02 4.04
N VAL A 193 -8.49 -20.18 4.28
CA VAL A 193 -9.36 -20.32 5.44
C VAL A 193 -10.17 -21.61 5.36
N ARG A 194 -10.73 -21.92 4.18
CA ARG A 194 -11.60 -23.09 3.97
C ARG A 194 -10.85 -24.41 3.90
N SER A 195 -9.59 -24.39 3.50
CA SER A 195 -8.68 -25.54 3.52
C SER A 195 -8.01 -25.74 4.88
N GLU A 196 -8.47 -25.04 5.93
CA GLU A 196 -7.96 -25.15 7.30
C GLU A 196 -6.43 -24.98 7.38
N MET A 197 -5.92 -23.93 6.74
CA MET A 197 -4.51 -23.57 6.78
C MET A 197 -4.27 -22.37 7.73
N PRO A 198 -4.46 -22.51 9.06
CA PRO A 198 -4.45 -21.38 10.00
C PRO A 198 -3.07 -20.71 10.13
N ASN A 199 -2.01 -21.37 9.66
CA ASN A 199 -0.66 -20.84 9.67
C ASN A 199 -0.25 -20.19 8.34
N ALA A 200 -1.17 -20.09 7.38
CA ALA A 200 -0.95 -19.40 6.13
C ALA A 200 -1.61 -18.00 6.16
N ALA A 201 -0.95 -17.00 5.59
CA ALA A 201 -1.53 -15.68 5.40
C ALA A 201 -1.20 -15.14 4.01
N VAL A 202 -2.08 -14.27 3.51
CA VAL A 202 -1.92 -13.59 2.22
C VAL A 202 -1.87 -12.11 2.48
N ASN A 203 -0.87 -11.45 1.91
CA ASN A 203 -0.73 -10.01 1.92
C ASN A 203 -0.66 -9.53 0.47
N MET A 204 -1.36 -8.45 0.16
CA MET A 204 -1.25 -7.79 -1.14
C MET A 204 -0.54 -6.46 -0.92
N VAL A 205 0.49 -6.19 -1.70
CA VAL A 205 1.26 -4.95 -1.70
C VAL A 205 1.18 -4.37 -3.09
N GLU A 206 1.02 -3.05 -3.21
CA GLU A 206 1.09 -2.39 -4.49
C GLU A 206 2.52 -1.95 -4.82
N GLY A 207 2.90 -2.18 -6.07
CA GLY A 207 4.13 -1.70 -6.67
C GLY A 207 4.15 -0.17 -6.74
N PRO A 208 5.11 0.52 -6.12
CA PRO A 208 5.18 1.96 -5.99
C PRO A 208 5.44 2.65 -7.33
N ASN A 209 5.97 1.92 -8.32
CA ASN A 209 6.45 2.47 -9.58
C ASN A 209 5.56 2.13 -10.78
N ASP A 210 5.10 0.88 -10.87
CA ASP A 210 4.29 0.37 -11.98
C ASP A 210 2.83 0.11 -11.57
N ARG A 211 2.47 0.36 -10.30
CA ARG A 211 1.17 0.04 -9.71
C ARG A 211 0.78 -1.42 -9.87
N SER A 212 1.77 -2.32 -9.98
CA SER A 212 1.50 -3.76 -10.06
C SER A 212 1.04 -4.29 -8.70
N GLY A 213 0.07 -5.20 -8.69
CA GLY A 213 -0.39 -5.90 -7.50
C GLY A 213 0.55 -7.05 -7.23
N TRP A 214 1.34 -6.91 -6.16
CA TRP A 214 2.16 -7.98 -5.63
C TRP A 214 1.39 -8.76 -4.58
N LEU A 215 1.22 -10.06 -4.81
CA LEU A 215 0.60 -10.97 -3.88
C LEU A 215 1.69 -11.78 -3.17
N GLY A 216 1.76 -11.66 -1.85
CA GLY A 216 2.64 -12.45 -0.99
C GLY A 216 1.86 -13.46 -0.17
N ILE A 217 2.35 -14.70 -0.14
CA ILE A 217 1.86 -15.77 0.71
C ILE A 217 2.93 -16.07 1.75
N THR A 218 2.55 -16.13 3.02
CA THR A 218 3.37 -16.66 4.11
C THR A 218 2.78 -17.93 4.65
N VAL A 219 3.65 -18.86 5.04
CA VAL A 219 3.29 -20.07 5.77
C VAL A 219 4.27 -20.26 6.92
N ARG A 220 3.75 -20.62 8.09
CA ARG A 220 4.52 -21.00 9.27
C ARG A 220 4.30 -22.48 9.63
N ALA A 221 5.35 -23.18 10.01
CA ALA A 221 5.23 -24.49 10.66
C ALA A 221 6.36 -24.73 11.66
N ALA A 222 6.27 -25.80 12.46
CA ALA A 222 7.34 -26.18 13.39
C ALA A 222 8.58 -26.75 12.68
N ARG A 223 8.41 -27.31 11.48
CA ARG A 223 9.49 -27.90 10.67
C ARG A 223 9.46 -27.35 9.25
N ARG A 224 10.63 -27.25 8.61
CA ARG A 224 10.76 -26.77 7.23
C ARG A 224 9.90 -27.53 6.24
N ARG A 225 9.94 -28.86 6.30
CA ARG A 225 9.16 -29.74 5.40
C ARG A 225 7.66 -29.46 5.47
N ASP A 226 7.14 -29.18 6.67
CA ASP A 226 5.72 -28.90 6.88
C ASP A 226 5.37 -27.50 6.36
N ALA A 227 6.26 -26.52 6.53
CA ALA A 227 6.10 -25.17 5.99
C ALA A 227 6.12 -25.18 4.45
N ASP A 228 7.01 -25.97 3.84
CA ASP A 228 7.10 -26.10 2.38
C ASP A 228 5.94 -26.90 1.79
N ALA A 229 5.46 -27.93 2.48
CA ALA A 229 4.27 -28.67 2.09
C ALA A 229 3.02 -27.78 2.13
N ALA A 230 2.83 -27.02 3.21
CA ALA A 230 1.73 -26.07 3.31
C ALA A 230 1.89 -24.92 2.30
N MET A 231 3.10 -24.44 2.00
CA MET A 231 3.31 -23.50 0.90
C MET A 231 2.90 -24.10 -0.44
N ALA A 232 3.27 -25.35 -0.73
CA ALA A 232 2.85 -26.03 -1.96
C ALA A 232 1.32 -26.16 -2.05
N SER A 233 0.64 -26.48 -0.94
CA SER A 233 -0.83 -26.49 -0.88
C SER A 233 -1.45 -25.12 -1.10
N ALA A 234 -0.88 -24.05 -0.52
CA ALA A 234 -1.34 -22.69 -0.75
C ALA A 234 -1.19 -22.27 -2.21
N LEU A 235 -0.08 -22.65 -2.86
CA LEU A 235 0.16 -22.37 -4.28
C LEU A 235 -0.76 -23.19 -5.20
N ALA A 236 -1.16 -24.40 -4.78
CA ALA A 236 -2.13 -25.20 -5.51
C ALA A 236 -3.52 -24.52 -5.58
N LEU A 237 -3.86 -23.64 -4.64
CA LEU A 237 -5.08 -22.83 -4.71
C LEU A 237 -5.04 -21.76 -5.81
N MET A 238 -3.84 -21.40 -6.30
CA MET A 238 -3.62 -20.48 -7.42
C MET A 238 -3.51 -21.20 -8.77
N THR A 239 -4.18 -22.36 -8.88
CA THR A 239 -4.38 -23.08 -10.15
C THR A 239 -5.76 -22.73 -10.72
N GLU A 240 -6.04 -23.15 -11.96
CA GLU A 240 -7.38 -23.01 -12.53
C GLU A 240 -8.44 -23.68 -11.66
N GLU A 241 -8.19 -24.91 -11.22
CA GLU A 241 -9.08 -25.68 -10.35
C GLU A 241 -9.27 -25.02 -8.97
N GLY A 242 -8.17 -24.52 -8.39
CA GLY A 242 -8.21 -23.83 -7.10
C GLY A 242 -9.00 -22.53 -7.14
N LEU A 243 -8.79 -21.70 -8.18
CA LEU A 243 -9.58 -20.49 -8.36
C LEU A 243 -11.03 -20.80 -8.74
N ASP A 244 -11.30 -21.84 -9.54
CA ASP A 244 -12.66 -22.27 -9.86
C ASP A 244 -13.46 -22.59 -8.59
N ALA A 245 -12.85 -23.29 -7.64
CA ALA A 245 -13.50 -23.67 -6.39
C ALA A 245 -13.90 -22.45 -5.54
N TRP A 246 -13.08 -21.40 -5.55
CA TRP A 246 -13.22 -20.27 -4.61
C TRP A 246 -13.63 -18.95 -5.26
N TRP A 247 -13.71 -18.88 -6.59
CA TRP A 247 -13.91 -17.65 -7.35
C TRP A 247 -15.14 -16.87 -6.89
N THR A 248 -16.31 -17.53 -6.87
CA THR A 248 -17.57 -16.85 -6.54
C THR A 248 -17.52 -16.22 -5.16
N MET A 249 -16.91 -16.91 -4.18
CA MET A 249 -16.71 -16.39 -2.84
C MET A 249 -15.65 -15.29 -2.79
N GLY A 250 -14.56 -15.43 -3.55
CA GLY A 250 -13.51 -14.41 -3.68
C GLY A 250 -14.04 -13.10 -4.25
N ALA A 251 -14.78 -13.14 -5.36
CA ALA A 251 -15.42 -11.98 -5.96
C ALA A 251 -16.48 -11.36 -5.02
N ALA A 252 -17.26 -12.16 -4.31
CA ALA A 252 -18.17 -11.66 -3.28
C ALA A 252 -17.42 -10.97 -2.12
N THR A 253 -16.31 -11.53 -1.67
CA THR A 253 -15.47 -10.97 -0.60
C THR A 253 -14.82 -9.66 -1.06
N ALA A 254 -14.23 -9.62 -2.25
CA ALA A 254 -13.64 -8.40 -2.80
C ALA A 254 -14.66 -7.26 -2.94
N ARG A 255 -15.90 -7.57 -3.36
CA ARG A 255 -17.01 -6.60 -3.38
C ARG A 255 -17.38 -6.14 -1.99
N SER A 256 -17.49 -7.05 -1.02
CA SER A 256 -17.80 -6.71 0.36
C SER A 256 -16.71 -5.81 0.96
N ASP A 257 -15.43 -6.13 0.77
CA ASP A 257 -14.30 -5.32 1.22
C ASP A 257 -14.33 -3.91 0.59
N PHE A 258 -14.62 -3.83 -0.71
CA PHE A 258 -14.76 -2.56 -1.42
C PHE A 258 -15.91 -1.71 -0.85
N MET A 259 -17.09 -2.31 -0.65
CA MET A 259 -18.26 -1.62 -0.10
C MET A 259 -18.06 -1.22 1.36
N ALA A 260 -17.40 -2.07 2.15
CA ALA A 260 -17.05 -1.76 3.53
C ALA A 260 -16.09 -0.55 3.59
N ALA A 261 -15.07 -0.51 2.73
CA ALA A 261 -14.19 0.66 2.61
C ALA A 261 -14.99 1.91 2.18
N ALA A 262 -15.84 1.78 1.16
CA ALA A 262 -16.67 2.88 0.65
C ALA A 262 -17.72 3.41 1.64
N SER A 263 -18.04 2.65 2.70
CA SER A 263 -19.05 3.03 3.70
C SER A 263 -18.66 4.21 4.59
N THR A 264 -17.37 4.59 4.57
CA THR A 264 -16.86 5.72 5.35
C THR A 264 -16.34 6.82 4.42
N PRO A 265 -16.45 8.11 4.80
CA PRO A 265 -15.85 9.21 4.03
C PRO A 265 -14.36 9.01 3.74
N ALA A 266 -13.60 8.57 4.75
CA ALA A 266 -12.18 8.27 4.64
C ALA A 266 -11.89 7.17 3.62
N GLY A 267 -12.63 6.05 3.69
CA GLY A 267 -12.44 4.94 2.77
C GLY A 267 -12.92 5.25 1.36
N TRP A 268 -13.96 6.08 1.17
CA TRP A 268 -14.35 6.58 -0.15
C TRP A 268 -13.28 7.47 -0.78
N LEU A 269 -12.65 8.34 0.00
CA LEU A 269 -11.51 9.16 -0.46
C LEU A 269 -10.32 8.28 -0.85
N ALA A 270 -9.98 7.28 -0.03
CA ALA A 270 -8.91 6.34 -0.33
C ALA A 270 -9.17 5.56 -1.64
N LEU A 271 -10.40 5.07 -1.83
CA LEU A 271 -10.81 4.43 -3.09
C LEU A 271 -10.76 5.41 -4.27
N SER A 272 -11.20 6.65 -4.07
CA SER A 272 -11.18 7.67 -5.12
C SER A 272 -9.76 8.03 -5.56
N ASP A 273 -8.80 8.14 -4.63
CA ASP A 273 -7.38 8.35 -4.97
C ASP A 273 -6.77 7.12 -5.65
N ARG A 274 -7.06 5.95 -5.10
CA ARG A 274 -6.57 4.67 -5.59
C ARG A 274 -6.96 4.47 -7.05
N TYR A 275 -8.23 4.68 -7.37
CA TYR A 275 -8.77 4.50 -8.71
C TYR A 275 -8.67 5.73 -9.61
N HIS A 276 -8.01 6.81 -9.18
CA HIS A 276 -7.88 8.01 -9.99
C HIS A 276 -7.00 7.76 -11.24
N ALA A 277 -7.62 7.84 -12.42
CA ALA A 277 -6.94 7.91 -13.70
C ALA A 277 -7.05 9.34 -14.28
N PRO A 278 -5.92 10.04 -14.58
CA PRO A 278 -5.94 11.41 -15.10
C PRO A 278 -6.74 11.60 -16.41
N GLY A 279 -6.95 10.53 -17.17
CA GLY A 279 -7.77 10.51 -18.39
C GLY A 279 -9.22 10.03 -18.21
N GLY A 280 -9.69 9.84 -16.98
CA GLY A 280 -11.07 9.40 -16.69
C GLY A 280 -11.40 7.94 -17.03
N GLY A 281 -10.42 7.15 -17.50
CA GLY A 281 -10.65 5.77 -17.97
C GLY A 281 -11.01 4.76 -16.88
N THR A 282 -10.76 5.06 -15.60
CA THR A 282 -11.21 4.25 -14.45
C THR A 282 -11.40 5.18 -13.26
N ASN A 283 -12.45 4.94 -12.47
CA ASN A 283 -12.71 5.58 -11.19
C ASN A 283 -13.30 4.52 -10.23
N ALA A 284 -13.47 4.87 -8.95
CA ALA A 284 -13.95 3.93 -7.93
C ALA A 284 -15.30 3.29 -8.30
N ARG A 285 -16.21 4.06 -8.92
CA ARG A 285 -17.50 3.55 -9.38
C ARG A 285 -17.34 2.53 -10.50
N THR A 286 -16.56 2.84 -11.53
CA THR A 286 -16.30 1.90 -12.64
C THR A 286 -15.57 0.64 -12.15
N ALA A 287 -14.69 0.75 -11.17
CA ALA A 287 -14.04 -0.40 -10.55
C ALA A 287 -15.04 -1.29 -9.81
N LEU A 288 -15.98 -0.70 -9.06
CA LEU A 288 -17.07 -1.43 -8.42
C LEU A 288 -17.99 -2.10 -9.45
N GLU A 289 -18.37 -1.38 -10.51
CA GLU A 289 -19.19 -1.93 -11.61
C GLU A 289 -18.49 -3.14 -12.22
N ARG A 290 -17.18 -3.04 -12.53
CA ARG A 290 -16.39 -4.16 -13.03
C ARG A 290 -16.33 -5.32 -12.04
N LEU A 291 -16.11 -5.08 -10.74
CA LEU A 291 -16.16 -6.11 -9.70
C LEU A 291 -17.54 -6.81 -9.64
N THR A 292 -18.63 -6.07 -9.88
CA THR A 292 -20.00 -6.64 -9.86
C THR A 292 -20.32 -7.49 -11.08
N THR A 293 -19.76 -7.17 -12.24
CA THR A 293 -19.97 -7.90 -13.50
C THR A 293 -18.89 -8.94 -13.80
N LEU A 294 -17.90 -9.07 -12.91
CA LEU A 294 -16.71 -9.88 -13.09
C LEU A 294 -17.07 -11.36 -13.27
N ARG A 295 -16.55 -11.97 -14.33
CA ARG A 295 -16.77 -13.38 -14.67
C ARG A 295 -15.50 -14.17 -14.45
N ARG A 296 -15.64 -15.50 -14.30
CA ARG A 296 -14.50 -16.40 -14.06
C ARG A 296 -13.44 -16.31 -15.15
N GLN A 297 -13.85 -16.18 -16.40
CA GLN A 297 -12.95 -16.05 -17.55
C GLN A 297 -12.07 -14.79 -17.49
N ASP A 298 -12.51 -13.75 -16.78
CA ASP A 298 -11.77 -12.49 -16.66
C ASP A 298 -10.52 -12.63 -15.76
N LEU A 299 -10.38 -13.78 -15.06
CA LEU A 299 -9.18 -14.13 -14.29
C LEU A 299 -8.07 -14.77 -15.12
N ALA A 300 -8.33 -15.18 -16.36
CA ALA A 300 -7.31 -15.87 -17.18
C ALA A 300 -5.99 -15.07 -17.27
N PRO A 301 -6.00 -13.74 -17.51
CA PRO A 301 -4.76 -12.95 -17.54
C PRO A 301 -4.02 -12.93 -16.20
N VAL A 302 -4.76 -12.98 -15.08
CA VAL A 302 -4.17 -13.02 -13.73
C VAL A 302 -3.46 -14.34 -13.48
N LEU A 303 -4.07 -15.45 -13.92
CA LEU A 303 -3.47 -16.79 -13.83
C LEU A 303 -2.23 -16.92 -14.73
N GLU A 304 -2.28 -16.41 -15.95
CA GLU A 304 -1.13 -16.38 -16.86
C GLU A 304 0.04 -15.59 -16.24
N GLN A 305 -0.25 -14.40 -15.69
CA GLN A 305 0.76 -13.57 -15.05
C GLN A 305 1.34 -14.23 -13.78
N PHE A 306 0.50 -14.90 -13.00
CA PHE A 306 0.93 -15.67 -11.83
C PHE A 306 1.91 -16.79 -12.21
N GLN A 307 1.58 -17.56 -13.26
CA GLN A 307 2.45 -18.64 -13.75
C GLN A 307 3.78 -18.11 -14.29
N ALA A 308 3.76 -16.94 -14.95
CA ALA A 308 4.95 -16.31 -15.52
C ALA A 308 5.88 -15.67 -14.47
N THR A 309 5.36 -15.29 -13.30
CA THR A 309 6.10 -14.51 -12.28
C THR A 309 6.32 -15.25 -10.96
N LEU A 310 6.17 -16.59 -10.96
CA LEU A 310 6.37 -17.42 -9.77
C LEU A 310 7.78 -17.25 -9.20
N PHE A 311 7.89 -16.50 -8.09
CA PHE A 311 9.13 -16.34 -7.36
C PHE A 311 9.02 -16.97 -5.97
N ARG A 312 9.94 -17.90 -5.68
CA ARG A 312 10.17 -18.42 -4.33
C ARG A 312 11.37 -17.67 -3.76
N PRO A 313 11.20 -16.76 -2.78
CA PRO A 313 12.33 -16.28 -2.00
C PRO A 313 13.05 -17.50 -1.43
N GLY A 314 14.33 -17.65 -1.76
CA GLY A 314 15.17 -18.65 -1.12
C GLY A 314 15.26 -18.29 0.35
N ILE A 315 14.68 -19.13 1.21
CA ILE A 315 14.80 -19.03 2.67
C ILE A 315 15.92 -19.95 3.14
N ASP A 316 17.00 -20.06 2.36
CA ASP A 316 18.08 -21.03 2.59
C ASP A 316 19.46 -20.35 2.70
N ARG A 317 20.06 -20.61 3.88
CA ARG A 317 21.43 -20.39 4.38
C ARG A 317 21.77 -19.01 4.93
#